data_AF-A0A6J4SF33-F1
#
_entry.id   AF-A0A6J4SF33-F1
#
_cell.length_a   1.000
_cell.length_b   1.000
_cell.length_c   1.000
_cell.angle_alpha   90.00
_cell.angle_beta   90.00
_cell.angle_gamma   90.00
#
_symmetry.space_group_name_H-M   'P 1'
#
loop_
_entity.id
_entity.type
_entity.pdbx_description
1 polymer ?
#
loop_
_entity_poly.entity_id
_entity_poly.type
_entity_poly.pdbx_seq_one_letter_code
_entity_poly.pdbx_strand_id
1 'polypeptide(L)'
;MEFVNRALEQTFGRLAVDPERLAVGGFSDGASYALSLGIDNGDLFSHVLAFSPGFMAPAERRGRPPVFVSHGTADQVLPIDRTSRRIVPQLERQGYQVTYREFDGPHTVPKPVAREALEWFIADRGATDGRQ
;
A
#
# COMPACT_ATOMS: atom_id res chain seq x y z
N MET A 1 -3.55 5.29 16.60
CA MET A 1 -3.58 6.38 15.60
C MET A 1 -2.83 7.62 16.07
N GLU A 2 -3.08 8.15 17.27
CA GLU A 2 -2.45 9.39 17.76
C GLU A 2 -0.91 9.38 17.75
N PHE A 3 -0.27 8.24 18.08
CA PHE A 3 1.19 8.09 17.98
C PHE A 3 1.72 8.26 16.54
N VAL A 4 1.05 7.64 15.56
CA VAL A 4 1.47 7.69 14.14
C VAL A 4 1.32 9.11 13.59
N ASN A 5 0.20 9.78 13.89
CA ASN A 5 -0.02 11.16 13.47
C ASN A 5 1.05 12.10 14.03
N ARG A 6 1.37 11.99 15.33
CA ARG A 6 2.45 12.78 15.95
C ARG A 6 3.82 12.51 15.34
N ALA A 7 4.11 11.25 14.99
CA ALA A 7 5.38 10.92 14.33
C ALA A 7 5.46 11.53 12.91
N LEU A 8 4.35 11.52 12.16
CA LEU A 8 4.26 12.14 10.83
C LEU A 8 4.39 13.67 10.92
N GLU A 9 3.67 14.32 11.83
CA GLU A 9 3.78 15.76 12.10
C GLU A 9 5.22 16.17 12.46
N GLN A 10 5.87 15.42 13.36
CA GLN A 10 7.27 15.69 13.71
C GLN A 10 8.22 15.53 12.52
N THR A 11 7.94 14.57 11.64
CA THR A 11 8.75 14.32 10.45
C THR A 11 8.56 15.45 9.43
N PHE A 12 7.33 15.85 9.16
CA PHE A 12 7.02 16.94 8.22
C PHE A 12 7.49 18.30 8.73
N GLY A 13 7.52 18.51 10.04
CA GLY A 13 8.12 19.71 10.63
C GLY A 13 9.64 19.78 10.52
N ARG A 14 10.32 18.67 10.15
CA ARG A 14 11.79 18.58 10.07
C ARG A 14 12.32 18.37 8.66
N LEU A 15 11.51 17.81 7.77
CA LEU A 15 11.89 17.45 6.41
C LEU A 15 10.91 18.08 5.42
N ALA A 16 11.41 18.56 4.28
CA ALA A 16 10.57 18.98 3.17
C ALA A 16 9.97 17.74 2.51
N VAL A 17 8.79 17.34 2.97
CA VAL A 17 8.01 16.23 2.41
C VAL A 17 6.94 16.80 1.49
N ASP A 18 6.86 16.28 0.27
CA ASP A 18 5.78 16.57 -0.64
C ASP A 18 4.55 15.73 -0.24
N PRO A 19 3.45 16.35 0.24
CA PRO A 19 2.27 15.62 0.70
C PRO A 19 1.55 14.88 -0.43
N GLU A 20 1.74 15.29 -1.70
CA GLU A 20 1.16 14.59 -2.85
C GLU A 20 1.96 13.31 -3.20
N ARG A 21 3.18 13.17 -2.65
CA ARG A 21 4.10 12.06 -2.92
C ARG A 21 4.47 11.34 -1.62
N LEU A 22 3.44 10.94 -0.87
CA LEU A 22 3.58 10.23 0.39
C LEU A 22 2.97 8.83 0.30
N ALA A 23 3.80 7.79 0.37
CA ALA A 23 3.36 6.40 0.40
C ALA A 23 3.56 5.77 1.79
N VAL A 24 2.67 4.85 2.15
CA VAL A 24 2.88 3.90 3.25
C VAL A 24 3.09 2.51 2.67
N GLY A 25 4.07 1.77 3.18
CA GLY A 25 4.33 0.42 2.69
C GLY A 25 4.94 -0.50 3.73
N GLY A 26 4.82 -1.80 3.49
CA GLY A 26 5.34 -2.81 4.38
C GLY A 26 5.34 -4.21 3.78
N PHE A 27 5.98 -5.14 4.49
CA PHE A 27 6.06 -6.56 4.15
C PHE A 27 5.42 -7.41 5.26
N SER A 28 4.71 -8.48 4.89
CA SER A 28 4.08 -9.42 5.81
C SER A 28 3.06 -8.74 6.75
N ASP A 29 3.22 -8.82 8.06
CA ASP A 29 2.42 -8.03 9.02
C ASP A 29 2.50 -6.53 8.75
N GLY A 30 3.70 -6.02 8.42
CA GLY A 30 3.88 -4.63 8.04
C GLY A 30 3.04 -4.25 6.81
N ALA A 31 2.83 -5.16 5.86
CA ALA A 31 1.96 -4.94 4.72
C ALA A 31 0.49 -4.86 5.13
N SER A 32 0.08 -5.71 6.08
CA SER A 32 -1.28 -5.71 6.65
C SER A 32 -1.58 -4.40 7.39
N TYR A 33 -0.60 -3.89 8.13
CA TYR A 33 -0.67 -2.57 8.77
C TYR A 33 -0.64 -1.43 7.74
N ALA A 34 0.18 -1.53 6.69
CA ALA A 34 0.21 -0.53 5.63
C ALA A 34 -1.15 -0.43 4.91
N LEU A 35 -1.81 -1.56 4.62
CA LEU A 35 -3.18 -1.56 4.08
C LEU A 35 -4.16 -0.88 5.03
N SER A 36 -4.13 -1.24 6.32
CA SER A 36 -5.09 -0.72 7.30
C SER A 36 -4.89 0.79 7.50
N LEU A 37 -3.65 1.24 7.71
CA LEU A 37 -3.31 2.65 7.90
C LEU A 37 -3.55 3.48 6.63
N GLY A 38 -3.19 2.94 5.46
CA GLY A 38 -3.39 3.63 4.18
C GLY A 38 -4.86 3.82 3.85
N ILE A 39 -5.73 2.87 4.22
CA ILE A 39 -7.18 2.98 4.06
C ILE A 39 -7.80 3.92 5.09
N ASP A 40 -7.34 3.86 6.34
CA ASP A 40 -7.83 4.74 7.41
C ASP A 40 -7.49 6.22 7.13
N ASN A 41 -6.41 6.49 6.40
CA ASN A 41 -5.85 7.84 6.15
C ASN A 41 -5.55 8.07 4.66
N GLY A 42 -6.45 7.63 3.77
CA GLY A 42 -6.23 7.76 2.32
C GLY A 42 -6.41 9.16 1.76
N ASP A 43 -6.71 10.15 2.62
CA ASP A 43 -6.59 11.59 2.37
C ASP A 43 -5.17 12.14 2.68
N LEU A 44 -4.35 11.36 3.40
CA LEU A 44 -2.96 11.69 3.72
C LEU A 44 -1.97 10.94 2.83
N PHE A 45 -2.13 9.62 2.70
CA PHE A 45 -1.26 8.81 1.86
C PHE A 45 -1.75 8.84 0.43
N SER A 46 -0.90 9.23 -0.52
CA SER A 46 -1.22 9.14 -1.93
C SER A 46 -1.16 7.70 -2.45
N HIS A 47 -0.37 6.82 -1.82
CA HIS A 47 -0.17 5.45 -2.28
C HIS A 47 0.01 4.45 -1.13
N VAL A 48 -0.35 3.19 -1.38
CA VAL A 48 -0.12 2.08 -0.45
C VAL A 48 0.64 0.94 -1.13
N LEU A 49 1.74 0.47 -0.52
CA LEU A 49 2.57 -0.64 -1.03
C LEU A 49 2.55 -1.83 -0.06
N ALA A 50 1.85 -2.91 -0.42
CA ALA A 50 1.66 -4.07 0.45
C ALA A 50 2.33 -5.33 -0.13
N PHE A 51 3.47 -5.72 0.44
CA PHE A 51 4.17 -6.94 0.03
C PHE A 51 3.78 -8.12 0.92
N SER A 52 3.11 -9.13 0.36
CA SER A 52 2.61 -10.32 1.04
C SER A 52 1.75 -10.05 2.30
N PRO A 53 0.69 -9.22 2.22
CA PRO A 53 -0.19 -8.95 3.36
C PRO A 53 -0.96 -10.22 3.78
N GLY A 54 -1.17 -10.37 5.08
CA GLY A 54 -1.97 -11.46 5.65
C GLY A 54 -3.44 -11.08 5.88
N PHE A 55 -3.70 -9.80 6.15
CA PHE A 55 -5.03 -9.28 6.43
C PHE A 55 -5.11 -7.77 6.13
N MET A 56 -6.32 -7.22 6.25
CA MET A 56 -6.55 -5.78 6.40
C MET A 56 -7.70 -5.57 7.37
N ALA A 57 -7.54 -4.65 8.31
CA ALA A 57 -8.54 -4.34 9.33
C ALA A 57 -8.63 -2.82 9.56
N PRO A 58 -9.00 -2.04 8.52
CA PRO A 58 -9.19 -0.61 8.68
C PRO A 58 -10.37 -0.32 9.62
N ALA A 59 -10.20 0.64 10.52
CA ALA A 59 -11.24 1.10 11.45
C ALA A 59 -12.16 2.13 10.79
N GLU A 60 -11.62 2.95 9.90
CA GLU A 60 -12.32 3.96 9.11
C GLU A 60 -11.94 3.80 7.63
N ARG A 61 -12.58 4.57 6.75
CA ARG A 61 -12.20 4.62 5.34
C ARG A 61 -12.21 6.07 4.89
N ARG A 62 -11.04 6.58 4.53
CA ARG A 62 -10.85 7.95 4.04
C ARG A 62 -10.10 7.89 2.73
N GLY A 63 -10.52 8.71 1.76
CA GLY A 63 -9.94 8.68 0.42
C GLY A 63 -9.97 7.29 -0.25
N ARG A 64 -9.26 7.18 -1.37
CA ARG A 64 -9.08 5.93 -2.11
C ARG A 64 -7.71 5.91 -2.79
N PRO A 65 -6.61 5.91 -2.01
CA PRO A 65 -5.28 5.85 -2.60
C PRO A 65 -5.16 4.57 -3.44
N PRO A 66 -4.52 4.64 -4.62
CA PRO A 66 -4.15 3.44 -5.34
C PRO A 66 -3.27 2.52 -4.47
N VAL A 67 -3.45 1.21 -4.66
CA VAL A 67 -2.79 0.17 -3.86
C VAL A 67 -1.99 -0.75 -4.75
N PHE A 68 -0.71 -0.92 -4.44
CA PHE A 68 0.11 -1.98 -5.00
C PHE A 68 0.13 -3.17 -4.03
N VAL A 69 -0.15 -4.36 -4.52
CA VAL A 69 -0.05 -5.61 -3.75
C VAL A 69 0.86 -6.56 -4.49
N SER A 70 1.78 -7.23 -3.77
CA SER A 70 2.44 -8.43 -4.31
C SER A 70 2.35 -9.62 -3.37
N HIS A 71 2.53 -10.83 -3.90
CA HIS A 71 2.55 -12.05 -3.10
C HIS A 71 3.28 -13.20 -3.81
N GLY A 72 4.03 -14.00 -3.05
CA GLY A 72 4.65 -15.22 -3.56
C GLY A 72 3.62 -16.35 -3.73
N THR A 73 3.61 -17.03 -4.87
CA THR A 73 2.67 -18.14 -5.12
C THR A 73 2.98 -19.39 -4.28
N ALA A 74 4.23 -19.53 -3.81
CA ALA A 74 4.70 -20.61 -2.95
C ALA A 74 4.92 -20.13 -1.50
N ASP A 75 4.22 -19.08 -1.07
CA ASP A 75 4.27 -18.57 0.29
C ASP A 75 3.70 -19.60 1.30
N GLN A 76 4.57 -20.12 2.16
CA GLN A 76 4.19 -21.08 3.20
C GLN A 76 3.93 -20.42 4.57
N VAL A 77 4.22 -19.13 4.71
CA VAL A 77 3.99 -18.36 5.95
C VAL A 77 2.58 -17.77 5.92
N LEU A 78 2.24 -17.12 4.81
CA LEU A 78 0.94 -16.52 4.56
C LEU A 78 0.39 -17.04 3.24
N PRO A 79 -0.24 -18.23 3.21
CA PRO A 79 -0.69 -18.85 1.96
C PRO A 79 -1.58 -17.91 1.13
N ILE A 80 -1.13 -17.62 -0.10
CA ILE A 80 -1.71 -16.61 -1.01
C ILE A 80 -3.23 -16.75 -1.22
N ASP A 81 -3.74 -17.98 -1.29
CA ASP A 81 -5.17 -18.30 -1.46
C ASP A 81 -6.04 -17.90 -0.27
N ARG A 82 -5.43 -17.76 0.91
CA ARG A 82 -6.11 -17.33 2.14
C ARG A 82 -5.92 -15.85 2.42
N THR A 83 -5.00 -15.20 1.71
CA THR A 83 -4.55 -13.83 1.96
C THR A 83 -4.76 -12.95 0.73
N SER A 84 -3.74 -12.63 -0.08
CA SER A 84 -3.85 -11.65 -1.18
C SER A 84 -4.92 -11.99 -2.21
N ARG A 85 -5.16 -13.27 -2.54
CA ARG A 85 -6.25 -13.66 -3.45
C ARG A 85 -7.66 -13.44 -2.87
N ARG A 86 -7.78 -13.15 -1.57
CA ARG A 86 -9.03 -12.70 -0.93
C ARG A 86 -9.05 -11.18 -0.72
N ILE A 87 -7.91 -10.61 -0.30
CA ILE A 87 -7.73 -9.20 0.00
C ILE A 87 -7.89 -8.34 -1.27
N VAL A 88 -7.24 -8.71 -2.37
CA VAL A 88 -7.26 -7.93 -3.62
C VAL A 88 -8.68 -7.80 -4.18
N PRO A 89 -9.46 -8.88 -4.37
CA PRO A 89 -10.85 -8.74 -4.80
C PRO A 89 -11.71 -7.94 -3.81
N GLN A 90 -11.41 -8.00 -2.50
CA GLN A 90 -12.12 -7.19 -1.51
C GLN A 90 -11.84 -5.70 -1.69
N LEU A 91 -10.58 -5.31 -1.92
CA LEU A 91 -10.19 -3.92 -2.21
C LEU A 91 -10.85 -3.42 -3.51
N GLU A 92 -10.80 -4.21 -4.56
CA GLU A 92 -11.42 -3.86 -5.86
C GLU A 92 -12.93 -3.67 -5.73
N ARG A 93 -13.64 -4.58 -5.03
CA ARG A 93 -15.09 -4.41 -4.74
C ARG A 93 -15.40 -3.17 -3.92
N GLN A 94 -14.43 -2.69 -3.14
CA GLN A 94 -14.54 -1.47 -2.35
C GLN A 94 -14.15 -0.20 -3.14
N GLY A 95 -13.82 -0.34 -4.43
CA GLY A 95 -13.57 0.76 -5.36
C GLY A 95 -12.14 1.30 -5.32
N TYR A 96 -11.19 0.57 -4.73
CA TYR A 96 -9.76 0.92 -4.81
C TYR A 96 -9.20 0.50 -6.17
N GLN A 97 -8.30 1.32 -6.72
CA GLN A 97 -7.47 0.91 -7.84
C GLN A 97 -6.34 0.03 -7.30
N VAL A 98 -6.26 -1.22 -7.75
CA VAL A 98 -5.27 -2.18 -7.26
C VAL A 98 -4.36 -2.63 -8.40
N THR A 99 -3.06 -2.47 -8.22
CA THR A 99 -2.05 -3.14 -9.04
C THR A 99 -1.58 -4.39 -8.29
N TYR A 100 -1.93 -5.56 -8.80
CA TYR A 100 -1.59 -6.84 -8.15
C TYR A 100 -0.51 -7.62 -8.91
N ARG A 101 0.49 -8.13 -8.18
CA ARG A 101 1.61 -8.91 -8.70
C ARG A 101 1.85 -10.19 -7.92
N GLU A 102 1.58 -11.31 -8.56
CA GLU A 102 2.06 -12.61 -8.07
C GLU A 102 3.46 -12.87 -8.62
N PHE A 103 4.32 -13.50 -7.83
CA PHE A 103 5.61 -13.98 -8.29
C PHE A 103 5.82 -15.43 -7.88
N ASP A 104 6.51 -16.19 -8.73
CA ASP A 104 6.94 -17.54 -8.36
C ASP A 104 8.00 -17.45 -7.27
N GLY A 105 7.66 -17.89 -6.06
CA GLY A 105 8.55 -17.80 -4.93
C GLY A 105 7.88 -17.83 -3.57
N PRO A 106 8.70 -17.84 -2.50
CA PRO A 106 8.25 -17.97 -1.12
C PRO A 106 7.83 -16.61 -0.52
N HIS A 107 7.67 -16.57 0.81
CA HIS A 107 7.44 -15.36 1.60
C HIS A 107 8.64 -14.39 1.56
N THR A 108 8.70 -13.52 0.55
CA THR A 108 9.81 -12.57 0.37
C THR A 108 9.39 -11.35 -0.45
N VAL A 109 10.32 -10.42 -0.66
CA VAL A 109 10.16 -9.28 -1.57
C VAL A 109 11.26 -9.36 -2.63
N PRO A 110 10.99 -9.95 -3.81
CA PRO A 110 11.99 -9.99 -4.87
C PRO A 110 12.39 -8.58 -5.31
N LYS A 111 13.68 -8.35 -5.55
CA LYS A 111 14.19 -7.05 -6.02
C LYS A 111 13.44 -6.48 -7.23
N PRO A 112 13.07 -7.28 -8.26
CA PRO A 112 12.32 -6.77 -9.40
C PRO A 112 10.93 -6.23 -9.00
N VAL A 113 10.24 -6.93 -8.10
CA VAL A 113 8.90 -6.55 -7.60
C VAL A 113 8.99 -5.28 -6.76
N ALA A 114 10.00 -5.17 -5.89
CA ALA A 114 10.24 -3.95 -5.11
C ALA A 114 10.51 -2.74 -6.01
N ARG A 115 11.32 -2.93 -7.06
CA ARG A 115 11.61 -1.88 -8.05
C ARG A 115 10.35 -1.44 -8.78
N GLU A 116 9.57 -2.39 -9.31
CA GLU A 116 8.31 -2.07 -10.00
C GLU A 116 7.37 -1.26 -9.10
N ALA A 117 7.20 -1.66 -7.84
CA ALA A 117 6.33 -0.96 -6.89
C ALA A 117 6.77 0.49 -6.65
N LEU A 118 8.09 0.73 -6.54
CA LEU A 118 8.64 2.07 -6.36
C LEU A 118 8.55 2.92 -7.64
N GLU A 119 8.82 2.33 -8.80
CA GLU A 119 8.65 2.99 -10.10
C GLU A 119 7.19 3.38 -10.33
N TRP A 120 6.26 2.48 -10.01
CA TRP A 120 4.82 2.73 -10.04
C TRP A 120 4.42 3.92 -9.17
N PHE A 121 4.89 3.96 -7.92
CA PHE A 121 4.66 5.08 -7.01
C PHE A 121 5.24 6.42 -7.53
N ILE A 122 6.42 6.39 -8.14
CA ILE A 122 7.08 7.61 -8.63
C ILE A 122 6.46 8.10 -9.95
N ALA A 123 5.97 7.18 -10.78
CA ALA A 123 5.41 7.46 -12.10
C ALA A 123 4.02 8.10 -12.03
N ASP A 124 3.23 7.80 -11.01
CA ASP A 124 1.92 8.43 -10.81
C ASP A 124 2.10 9.89 -10.34
N ARG A 125 2.28 10.76 -11.32
CA ARG A 125 2.19 12.20 -11.15
C ARG A 125 0.70 12.49 -11.08
N GLY A 126 0.21 12.83 -9.88
CA GLY A 126 -1.19 13.13 -9.63
C GLY A 126 -1.84 13.83 -10.82
N ALA A 127 -3.00 13.33 -11.24
CA ALA A 127 -3.80 13.91 -12.31
C ALA A 127 -4.30 15.31 -11.90
N THR A 128 -3.41 16.29 -12.00
CA THR A 128 -3.66 17.73 -11.95
C THR A 128 -2.98 18.37 -13.15
N ASP A 129 -3.40 17.97 -14.35
CA ASP A 129 -3.23 18.78 -15.54
C ASP A 129 -4.43 18.53 -16.46
N GLY A 130 -5.48 19.35 -16.29
CA GLY A 130 -6.78 19.11 -16.93
C GLY A 130 -7.83 20.20 -16.68
N ARG A 131 -7.42 21.43 -16.41
CA ARG A 131 -8.26 22.62 -16.62
C ARG A 131 -7.45 23.70 -17.33
N GLN A 132 -7.61 23.75 -18.64
CA GLN A 132 -7.66 24.99 -19.40
C GLN A 132 -9.06 25.07 -20.02
#